data_AF-A0AAI8VPP1-F1
#
_entry.id   AF-A0AAI8VPP1-F1
#
_cell.length_a   1.000
_cell.length_b   1.000
_cell.length_c   1.000
_cell.angle_alpha   90.00
_cell.angle_beta   90.00
_cell.angle_gamma   90.00
#
_symmetry.space_group_name_H-M   'P 1'
#
loop_
_entity.id
_entity.type
_entity.pdbx_description
1 polymer ?
#
loop_
_entity_poly.entity_id
_entity_poly.type
_entity_poly.pdbx_seq_one_letter_code
_entity_poly.pdbx_strand_id
1 'polypeptide(L)'
;MIKNYWNGKEVMALLLDQRGKDVPITEAVISTIAQSFNKEVMALLLDRRGKDVPITEVVVSTIAQSFNKEVMALLLDRRGDEVPVTEEVVKAAAGNRGNGKEVMALLLDRRGDEVSITEEVVKAAAGNRGNGKEVMALLLHRSLLTRSFISNDVLRIASACGQLDILRFLSRQAYIVTVPEDDFAIARLYNAAASGTTTTVKKLLQTRTPPDTQNIWGSPLSLSMIHQVIRLQPGCRAVSCKTHSASFRNDEAANTIASSTSTSWTSNAISSLASS
;
A
#
# COMPACT_ATOMS: atom_id res chain seq x y z
N MET A 1 8.14 -31.95 -16.97
CA MET A 1 8.29 -30.52 -16.60
C MET A 1 8.81 -30.43 -15.18
N ILE A 2 10.11 -30.22 -14.99
CA ILE A 2 10.70 -30.07 -13.65
C ILE A 2 10.49 -28.62 -13.23
N LYS A 3 9.58 -28.43 -12.28
CA LYS A 3 9.25 -27.15 -11.67
C LYS A 3 10.35 -26.80 -10.66
N ASN A 4 11.31 -25.96 -11.06
CA ASN A 4 12.49 -25.58 -10.26
C ASN A 4 12.17 -24.45 -9.26
N TYR A 5 11.20 -24.68 -8.35
CA TYR A 5 10.72 -23.66 -7.39
C TYR A 5 11.62 -23.51 -6.14
N TRP A 6 12.77 -24.19 -6.09
CA TRP A 6 13.60 -24.31 -4.88
C TRP A 6 15.01 -23.72 -5.00
N ASN A 7 15.40 -23.19 -6.17
CA ASN A 7 16.79 -22.77 -6.42
C ASN A 7 16.98 -21.25 -6.51
N GLY A 8 15.97 -20.43 -6.25
CA GLY A 8 16.08 -18.97 -6.44
C GLY A 8 17.17 -18.33 -5.57
N LYS A 9 17.32 -18.79 -4.33
CA LYS A 9 18.33 -18.31 -3.39
C LYS A 9 19.73 -18.78 -3.79
N GLU A 10 19.89 -20.06 -4.11
CA GLU A 10 21.15 -20.69 -4.48
C GLU A 10 21.66 -20.15 -5.82
N VAL A 11 20.77 -19.97 -6.80
CA VAL A 11 21.10 -19.36 -8.09
C VAL A 11 21.47 -17.90 -7.89
N MET A 12 20.73 -17.14 -7.07
CA MET A 12 21.12 -15.76 -6.75
C MET A 12 22.47 -15.71 -6.04
N ALA A 13 22.74 -16.60 -5.09
CA ALA A 13 24.03 -16.68 -4.42
C ALA A 13 25.17 -16.94 -5.42
N LEU A 14 25.00 -17.91 -6.32
CA LEU A 14 25.98 -18.20 -7.38
C LEU A 14 26.16 -17.02 -8.35
N LEU A 15 25.08 -16.35 -8.76
CA LEU A 15 25.15 -15.18 -9.62
C LEU A 15 25.91 -14.02 -8.95
N LEU A 16 25.66 -13.79 -7.67
CA LEU A 16 26.36 -12.77 -6.90
C LEU A 16 27.85 -13.11 -6.69
N ASP A 17 28.18 -14.40 -6.53
CA ASP A 17 29.57 -14.87 -6.34
C ASP A 17 30.37 -14.92 -7.66
N GLN A 18 29.75 -15.35 -8.76
CA GLN A 18 30.43 -15.59 -10.04
C GLN A 18 30.36 -14.42 -11.02
N ARG A 19 29.29 -13.62 -10.99
CA ARG A 19 29.07 -12.49 -11.92
C ARG A 19 29.06 -11.13 -11.24
N GLY A 20 29.27 -11.08 -9.92
CA GLY A 20 29.60 -9.90 -9.11
C GLY A 20 29.22 -8.54 -9.72
N LYS A 21 30.25 -7.76 -10.11
CA LYS A 21 30.12 -6.38 -10.60
C LYS A 21 29.44 -6.25 -11.97
N ASP A 22 29.32 -7.33 -12.73
CA ASP A 22 28.74 -7.29 -14.08
C ASP A 22 27.21 -7.22 -14.06
N VAL A 23 26.59 -7.48 -12.91
CA VAL A 23 25.14 -7.32 -12.71
C VAL A 23 24.89 -6.04 -11.92
N PRO A 24 24.42 -4.95 -12.53
CA PRO A 24 24.08 -3.74 -11.79
C PRO A 24 22.87 -4.01 -10.89
N ILE A 25 22.97 -3.62 -9.61
CA ILE A 25 21.82 -3.63 -8.70
C ILE A 25 21.07 -2.33 -8.93
N THR A 26 19.97 -2.41 -9.69
CA THR A 26 19.10 -1.26 -9.96
C THR A 26 17.87 -1.30 -9.06
N GLU A 27 17.15 -0.19 -8.97
CA GLU A 27 15.88 -0.13 -8.25
C GLU A 27 14.88 -1.18 -8.75
N ALA A 28 14.84 -1.42 -10.08
CA ALA A 28 13.98 -2.43 -10.68
C ALA A 28 14.28 -3.85 -10.15
N VAL A 29 15.55 -4.18 -9.89
CA VAL A 29 15.94 -5.45 -9.28
C VAL A 29 15.39 -5.55 -7.85
N ILE A 30 15.53 -4.48 -7.05
CA ILE A 30 14.99 -4.45 -5.68
C ILE A 30 13.47 -4.58 -5.69
N SER A 31 12.76 -3.85 -6.55
CA SER A 31 11.30 -3.92 -6.71
C SER A 31 10.84 -5.33 -7.10
N THR A 32 11.57 -6.01 -7.98
CA THR A 32 11.27 -7.39 -8.37
C THR A 32 11.40 -8.36 -7.19
N ILE A 33 12.43 -8.19 -6.38
CA ILE A 33 12.64 -9.03 -5.19
C ILE A 33 11.55 -8.76 -4.15
N ALA A 34 11.22 -7.49 -3.92
CA ALA A 34 10.16 -7.08 -3.01
C ALA A 34 8.80 -7.67 -3.40
N GLN A 35 8.44 -7.63 -4.70
CA GLN A 35 7.21 -8.24 -5.22
C GLN A 35 7.19 -9.77 -5.04
N SER A 36 8.35 -10.42 -5.09
CA SER A 36 8.47 -11.86 -4.85
C SER A 36 8.49 -12.25 -3.36
N PHE A 37 8.51 -11.27 -2.44
CA PHE A 37 8.63 -11.44 -0.99
C PHE A 37 9.81 -12.31 -0.52
N ASN A 38 10.88 -12.40 -1.32
CA ASN A 38 12.05 -13.23 -1.01
C ASN A 38 13.04 -12.48 -0.10
N LYS A 39 12.77 -12.49 1.21
CA LYS A 39 13.61 -11.83 2.23
C LYS A 39 15.03 -12.39 2.29
N GLU A 40 15.21 -13.68 2.03
CA GLU A 40 16.52 -14.34 2.04
C GLU A 40 17.41 -13.78 0.92
N VAL A 41 16.86 -13.55 -0.27
CA VAL A 41 17.59 -12.93 -1.39
C VAL A 41 17.94 -11.49 -1.08
N MET A 42 17.03 -10.71 -0.50
CA MET A 42 17.32 -9.32 -0.13
C MET A 42 18.42 -9.23 0.95
N ALA A 43 18.38 -10.11 1.95
CA ALA A 43 19.43 -10.19 2.97
C ALA A 43 20.79 -10.55 2.36
N LEU A 44 20.85 -11.56 1.46
CA LEU A 44 22.08 -11.93 0.77
C LEU A 44 22.66 -10.80 -0.09
N LEU A 45 21.80 -10.02 -0.76
CA LEU A 45 22.23 -8.86 -1.54
C LEU A 45 22.84 -7.77 -0.67
N LEU A 46 22.20 -7.45 0.46
CA LEU A 46 22.73 -6.45 1.41
C LEU A 46 24.03 -6.92 2.07
N ASP A 47 24.14 -8.21 2.40
CA ASP A 47 25.33 -8.76 3.04
C ASP A 47 26.54 -8.82 2.11
N ARG A 48 26.34 -9.24 0.86
CA ARG A 48 27.44 -9.43 -0.11
C ARG A 48 27.75 -8.18 -0.91
N ARG A 49 26.73 -7.37 -1.23
CA ARG A 49 26.82 -6.22 -2.15
C ARG A 49 26.10 -4.98 -1.63
N GLY A 50 25.94 -4.83 -0.31
CA GLY A 50 25.22 -3.69 0.29
C GLY A 50 25.72 -2.31 -0.14
N LYS A 51 27.00 -2.17 -0.50
CA LYS A 51 27.57 -0.92 -1.05
C LYS A 51 27.09 -0.60 -2.47
N ASP A 52 26.76 -1.61 -3.25
CA ASP A 52 26.28 -1.47 -4.63
C ASP A 52 24.76 -1.24 -4.69
N VAL A 53 24.04 -1.46 -3.58
CA VAL A 53 22.60 -1.22 -3.51
C VAL A 53 22.36 0.31 -3.55
N PRO A 54 21.52 0.81 -4.47
CA PRO A 54 21.17 2.24 -4.47
C PRO A 54 20.33 2.56 -3.24
N ILE A 55 20.72 3.60 -2.50
CA ILE A 55 19.99 4.07 -1.30
C ILE A 55 19.19 5.32 -1.68
N THR A 56 18.19 5.08 -2.51
CA THR A 56 17.20 6.09 -2.88
C THR A 56 15.97 5.91 -2.00
N GLU A 57 15.16 6.97 -1.86
CA GLU A 57 13.90 6.93 -1.12
C GLU A 57 12.97 5.81 -1.63
N VAL A 58 12.92 5.59 -2.95
CA VAL A 58 12.13 4.53 -3.59
C VAL A 58 12.59 3.14 -3.11
N VAL A 59 13.89 2.90 -3.06
CA VAL A 59 14.43 1.61 -2.60
C VAL A 59 14.16 1.41 -1.12
N VAL A 60 14.41 2.40 -0.29
CA VAL A 60 14.23 2.28 1.16
C VAL A 60 12.75 2.13 1.54
N SER A 61 11.85 2.88 0.91
CA SER A 61 10.40 2.75 1.13
C SER A 61 9.89 1.38 0.66
N THR A 62 10.36 0.88 -0.50
CA THR A 62 10.07 -0.48 -0.97
C THR A 62 10.50 -1.54 0.05
N ILE A 63 11.70 -1.36 0.64
CA ILE A 63 12.21 -2.29 1.65
C ILE A 63 11.35 -2.25 2.92
N ALA A 64 11.08 -1.04 3.42
CA ALA A 64 10.26 -0.81 4.61
C ALA A 64 8.82 -1.35 4.46
N GLN A 65 8.26 -1.27 3.25
CA GLN A 65 6.92 -1.77 2.95
C GLN A 65 6.83 -3.30 2.86
N SER A 66 7.88 -3.94 2.33
CA SER A 66 7.79 -5.32 1.84
C SER A 66 8.50 -6.35 2.71
N PHE A 67 9.52 -5.95 3.47
CA PHE A 67 10.34 -6.88 4.26
C PHE A 67 10.10 -6.75 5.76
N ASN A 68 10.75 -7.63 6.52
CA ASN A 68 10.74 -7.67 7.97
C ASN A 68 11.82 -6.75 8.57
N LYS A 69 11.81 -6.66 9.91
CA LYS A 69 12.79 -5.85 10.65
C LYS A 69 14.23 -6.31 10.42
N GLU A 70 14.48 -7.59 10.16
CA GLU A 70 15.84 -8.11 9.97
C GLU A 70 16.49 -7.52 8.72
N VAL A 71 15.76 -7.46 7.61
CA VAL A 71 16.26 -6.83 6.37
C VAL A 71 16.43 -5.33 6.55
N MET A 72 15.49 -4.66 7.23
CA MET A 72 15.60 -3.22 7.51
C MET A 72 16.78 -2.92 8.45
N ALA A 73 17.02 -3.76 9.45
CA ALA A 73 18.15 -3.64 10.37
C ALA A 73 19.47 -3.82 9.62
N LEU A 74 19.59 -4.83 8.75
CA LEU A 74 20.76 -5.01 7.90
C LEU A 74 21.03 -3.79 7.02
N LEU A 75 19.99 -3.19 6.42
CA LEU A 75 20.14 -1.97 5.62
C LEU A 75 20.73 -0.83 6.46
N LEU A 76 20.17 -0.59 7.65
CA LEU A 76 20.64 0.43 8.58
C LEU A 76 22.05 0.14 9.11
N ASP A 77 22.38 -1.12 9.41
CA ASP A 77 23.72 -1.50 9.90
C ASP A 77 24.80 -1.34 8.83
N ARG A 78 24.45 -1.57 7.55
CA ARG A 78 25.41 -1.48 6.44
C ARG A 78 25.57 -0.08 5.87
N ARG A 79 24.52 0.75 5.94
CA ARG A 79 24.47 2.06 5.27
C ARG A 79 24.27 3.24 6.23
N GLY A 80 23.92 2.99 7.49
CA GLY A 80 23.85 4.00 8.54
C GLY A 80 23.05 5.24 8.13
N ASP A 81 23.71 6.39 8.21
CA ASP A 81 23.12 7.71 7.93
C ASP A 81 22.85 7.93 6.44
N GLU A 82 23.43 7.12 5.54
CA GLU A 82 23.09 7.18 4.11
C GLU A 82 21.63 6.76 3.86
N VAL A 83 21.01 6.03 4.79
CA VAL A 83 19.61 5.62 4.68
C VAL A 83 18.68 6.81 4.97
N PRO A 84 17.94 7.33 3.98
CA PRO A 84 16.95 8.38 4.22
C PRO A 84 15.78 7.84 5.04
N VAL A 85 15.43 8.55 6.12
CA VAL A 85 14.22 8.31 6.92
C VAL A 85 13.20 9.40 6.62
N THR A 86 12.70 9.41 5.39
CA THR A 86 11.72 10.39 4.92
C THR A 86 10.29 9.98 5.31
N GLU A 87 9.35 10.90 5.15
CA GLU A 87 7.92 10.63 5.35
C GLU A 87 7.43 9.41 4.54
N GLU A 88 7.85 9.26 3.29
CA GLU A 88 7.44 8.13 2.45
C GLU A 88 7.99 6.79 2.96
N VAL A 89 9.20 6.76 3.51
CA VAL A 89 9.76 5.56 4.16
C VAL A 89 8.97 5.20 5.42
N VAL A 90 8.64 6.20 6.24
CA VAL A 90 7.88 6.01 7.48
C VAL A 90 6.43 5.57 7.18
N LYS A 91 5.81 6.17 6.16
CA LYS A 91 4.48 5.79 5.65
C LYS A 91 4.47 4.37 5.09
N ALA A 92 5.51 3.98 4.35
CA ALA A 92 5.71 2.62 3.87
C ALA A 92 5.83 1.61 5.01
N ALA A 93 6.63 1.91 6.04
CA ALA A 93 6.74 1.09 7.25
C ALA A 93 5.39 0.95 7.97
N ALA A 94 4.66 2.06 8.14
CA ALA A 94 3.33 2.06 8.76
C ALA A 94 2.29 1.25 7.95
N GLY A 95 2.43 1.25 6.62
CA GLY A 95 1.59 0.49 5.69
C GLY A 95 1.99 -0.99 5.51
N ASN A 96 3.11 -1.43 6.08
CA ASN A 96 3.59 -2.80 5.95
C ASN A 96 2.66 -3.78 6.70
N ARG A 97 1.94 -4.60 5.93
CA ARG A 97 0.92 -5.51 6.46
C ARG A 97 1.50 -6.70 7.22
N GLY A 98 2.71 -7.13 6.89
CA GLY A 98 3.32 -8.33 7.48
C GLY A 98 4.13 -8.04 8.73
N ASN A 99 4.92 -6.96 8.72
CA ASN A 99 5.92 -6.65 9.76
C ASN A 99 5.93 -5.16 10.16
N GLY A 100 4.87 -4.42 9.87
CA GLY A 100 4.86 -2.96 10.07
C GLY A 100 5.10 -2.53 11.50
N LYS A 101 4.62 -3.29 12.49
CA LYS A 101 4.90 -3.00 13.90
C LYS A 101 6.40 -3.05 14.19
N GLU A 102 7.05 -4.14 13.81
CA GLU A 102 8.47 -4.38 14.09
C GLU A 102 9.38 -3.44 13.30
N VAL A 103 9.07 -3.18 12.03
CA VAL A 103 9.83 -2.24 11.19
C VAL A 103 9.67 -0.81 11.72
N MET A 104 8.45 -0.40 12.09
CA MET A 104 8.20 0.92 12.66
C MET A 104 8.90 1.09 14.01
N ALA A 105 8.84 0.08 14.88
CA ALA A 105 9.56 0.11 16.16
C ALA A 105 11.07 0.28 15.94
N LEU A 106 11.66 -0.48 15.01
CA LEU A 106 13.08 -0.38 14.67
C LEU A 106 13.47 1.03 14.19
N LEU A 107 12.68 1.61 13.27
CA LEU A 107 12.92 2.96 12.75
C LEU A 107 12.86 4.00 13.87
N LEU A 108 11.82 3.93 14.71
CA LEU A 108 11.68 4.83 15.83
C LEU A 108 12.83 4.64 16.84
N ASP A 109 13.26 3.41 17.12
CA ASP A 109 14.31 3.12 18.10
C ASP A 109 15.70 3.57 17.65
N ARG A 110 16.04 3.39 16.36
CA ARG A 110 17.39 3.70 15.86
C ARG A 110 17.51 5.08 15.21
N ARG A 111 16.42 5.64 14.71
CA ARG A 111 16.38 6.89 13.93
C ARG A 111 15.22 7.81 14.37
N GLY A 112 14.78 7.69 15.62
CA GLY A 112 13.58 8.35 16.13
C GLY A 112 13.53 9.86 15.94
N ASP A 113 14.67 10.54 16.04
CA ASP A 113 14.76 12.00 15.87
C ASP A 113 14.50 12.46 14.42
N GLU A 114 14.63 11.55 13.46
CA GLU A 114 14.38 11.80 12.03
C GLU A 114 12.98 11.37 11.61
N VAL A 115 12.31 10.53 12.41
CA VAL A 115 10.97 10.03 12.10
C VAL A 115 9.94 11.14 12.33
N SER A 116 9.52 11.74 11.23
CA SER A 116 8.42 12.70 11.20
C SER A 116 7.07 11.97 11.14
N ILE A 117 6.29 12.04 12.22
CA ILE A 117 4.92 11.51 12.23
C ILE A 117 3.96 12.58 11.70
N THR A 118 3.39 12.31 10.53
CA THR A 118 2.41 13.17 9.85
C THR A 118 1.04 12.51 9.79
N GLU A 119 0.03 13.24 9.33
CA GLU A 119 -1.29 12.68 9.06
C GLU A 119 -1.25 11.54 8.04
N GLU A 120 -0.42 11.64 7.00
CA GLU A 120 -0.31 10.59 5.97
C GLU A 120 0.28 9.29 6.53
N VAL A 121 1.23 9.36 7.47
CA VAL A 121 1.72 8.19 8.21
C VAL A 121 0.60 7.56 9.04
N VAL A 122 -0.20 8.38 9.73
CA VAL A 122 -1.34 7.91 10.54
C VAL A 122 -2.42 7.28 9.65
N LYS A 123 -2.70 7.86 8.48
CA LYS A 123 -3.61 7.29 7.47
C LYS A 123 -3.12 5.94 6.97
N ALA A 124 -1.82 5.79 6.69
CA ALA A 124 -1.24 4.51 6.28
C ALA A 124 -1.41 3.43 7.37
N ALA A 125 -1.17 3.76 8.64
CA ALA A 125 -1.41 2.86 9.76
C ALA A 125 -2.91 2.51 9.90
N ALA A 126 -3.80 3.50 9.82
CA ALA A 126 -5.25 3.32 9.88
C ALA A 126 -5.80 2.45 8.74
N GLY A 127 -5.15 2.48 7.57
CA GLY A 127 -5.49 1.65 6.42
C GLY A 127 -4.82 0.27 6.41
N ASN A 128 -3.94 -0.04 7.35
CA ASN A 128 -3.17 -1.28 7.38
C ASN A 128 -3.96 -2.41 8.07
N ARG A 129 -4.52 -3.32 7.27
CA ARG A 129 -5.34 -4.43 7.78
C ARG A 129 -4.59 -5.54 8.52
N GLY A 130 -3.25 -5.56 8.44
CA GLY A 130 -2.43 -6.59 9.07
C GLY A 130 -1.89 -6.15 10.42
N ASN A 131 -1.14 -5.04 10.44
CA ASN A 131 -0.43 -4.53 11.62
C ASN A 131 -0.90 -3.12 12.06
N GLY A 132 -1.96 -2.59 11.46
CA GLY A 132 -2.34 -1.18 11.63
C GLY A 132 -2.68 -0.78 13.07
N LYS A 133 -3.30 -1.68 13.85
CA LYS A 133 -3.63 -1.41 15.25
C LYS A 133 -2.38 -1.28 16.11
N GLU A 134 -1.43 -2.17 15.94
CA GLU A 134 -0.17 -2.20 16.68
C GLU A 134 0.71 -1.00 16.30
N VAL A 135 0.78 -0.66 15.00
CA VAL A 135 1.44 0.55 14.53
C VAL A 135 0.78 1.80 15.11
N MET A 136 -0.55 1.88 15.09
CA MET A 136 -1.30 3.00 15.66
C MET A 136 -1.03 3.16 17.16
N ALA A 137 -0.95 2.05 17.90
CA ALA A 137 -0.61 2.06 19.32
C ALA A 137 0.83 2.56 19.56
N LEU A 138 1.80 2.14 18.74
CA LEU A 138 3.19 2.63 18.81
C LEU A 138 3.26 4.15 18.57
N LEU A 139 2.59 4.62 17.51
CA LEU A 139 2.54 6.03 17.14
C LEU A 139 1.96 6.89 18.27
N LEU A 140 0.84 6.47 18.85
CA LEU A 140 0.18 7.21 19.92
C LEU A 140 0.91 7.17 21.26
N HIS A 141 1.73 6.14 21.50
CA HIS A 141 2.54 6.07 22.71
C HIS A 141 3.75 6.99 22.65
N ARG A 142 4.35 7.15 21.46
CA ARG A 142 5.64 7.84 21.31
C ARG A 142 5.51 9.34 21.06
N SER A 143 4.38 9.82 20.55
CA SER A 143 4.16 11.26 20.34
C SER A 143 2.77 11.69 20.80
N LEU A 144 2.73 12.56 21.81
CA LEU A 144 1.50 13.23 22.25
C LEU A 144 0.94 14.14 21.15
N LEU A 145 1.77 14.57 20.20
CA LEU A 145 1.37 15.35 19.01
C LEU A 145 0.67 14.47 17.97
N THR A 146 0.85 13.14 17.96
CA THR A 146 0.11 12.25 17.04
C THR A 146 -1.41 12.39 17.20
N ARG A 147 -1.88 12.83 18.37
CA ARG A 147 -3.28 13.14 18.61
C ARG A 147 -3.84 14.20 17.65
N SER A 148 -3.05 15.23 17.30
CA SER A 148 -3.52 16.27 16.37
C SER A 148 -3.69 15.76 14.94
N PHE A 149 -3.09 14.62 14.60
CA PHE A 149 -3.19 14.00 13.28
C PHE A 149 -4.31 12.95 13.18
N ILE A 150 -5.04 12.65 14.26
CA ILE A 150 -6.23 11.80 14.19
C ILE A 150 -7.41 12.67 13.74
N SER A 151 -7.51 12.85 12.43
CA SER A 151 -8.59 13.59 11.77
C SER A 151 -9.81 12.69 11.48
N ASN A 152 -10.92 13.31 11.08
CA ASN A 152 -12.08 12.58 10.55
C ASN A 152 -11.71 11.76 9.30
N ASP A 153 -10.70 12.18 8.52
CA ASP A 153 -10.23 11.41 7.38
C ASP A 153 -9.52 10.12 7.80
N VAL A 154 -8.74 10.16 8.89
CA VAL A 154 -8.14 8.94 9.47
C VAL A 154 -9.22 7.96 9.91
N LEU A 155 -10.27 8.44 10.59
CA LEU A 155 -11.40 7.61 10.99
C LEU A 155 -12.10 7.01 9.76
N ARG A 156 -12.41 7.83 8.76
CA ARG A 156 -13.04 7.40 7.51
C ARG A 156 -12.21 6.33 6.78
N ILE A 157 -10.89 6.46 6.76
CA ILE A 157 -9.98 5.48 6.17
C ILE A 157 -10.01 4.17 6.96
N ALA A 158 -9.92 4.21 8.29
CA ALA A 158 -10.06 3.02 9.13
C ALA A 158 -11.41 2.32 8.87
N SER A 159 -12.49 3.09 8.77
CA SER A 159 -13.84 2.62 8.48
C SER A 159 -13.94 1.95 7.11
N ALA A 160 -13.51 2.62 6.04
CA ALA A 160 -13.51 2.05 4.69
C ALA A 160 -12.56 0.86 4.52
N CYS A 161 -11.54 0.75 5.39
CA CYS A 161 -10.67 -0.42 5.49
C CYS A 161 -11.22 -1.52 6.40
N GLY A 162 -12.40 -1.36 7.01
CA GLY A 162 -13.02 -2.35 7.89
C GLY A 162 -12.30 -2.53 9.25
N GLN A 163 -11.46 -1.57 9.64
CA GLN A 163 -10.60 -1.63 10.82
C GLN A 163 -11.35 -1.35 12.13
N LEU A 164 -12.29 -2.22 12.49
CA LEU A 164 -13.08 -2.12 13.72
C LEU A 164 -12.20 -2.05 14.98
N ASP A 165 -11.06 -2.75 15.00
CA ASP A 165 -10.19 -2.76 16.16
C ASP A 165 -9.47 -1.43 16.38
N ILE A 166 -9.14 -0.71 15.30
CA ILE A 166 -8.59 0.65 15.38
C ILE A 166 -9.69 1.60 15.89
N LEU A 167 -10.90 1.56 15.31
CA LEU A 167 -12.01 2.41 15.75
C LEU A 167 -12.36 2.17 17.22
N ARG A 168 -12.40 0.90 17.67
CA ARG A 168 -12.61 0.54 19.08
C ARG A 168 -11.47 1.02 19.97
N PHE A 169 -10.23 0.88 19.51
CA PHE A 169 -9.05 1.33 20.24
C PHE A 169 -9.11 2.86 20.46
N LEU A 170 -9.42 3.62 19.41
CA LEU A 170 -9.57 5.08 19.47
C LEU A 170 -10.77 5.49 20.34
N SER A 171 -11.91 4.81 20.23
CA SER A 171 -13.12 5.09 21.03
C SER A 171 -12.89 4.90 22.53
N ARG A 172 -12.08 3.92 22.94
CA ARG A 172 -11.73 3.72 24.36
C ARG A 172 -10.82 4.81 24.90
N GLN A 173 -10.09 5.50 24.04
CA GLN A 173 -9.24 6.64 24.39
C GLN A 173 -10.05 7.94 24.31
N ALA A 174 -11.17 8.02 25.04
CA ALA A 174 -12.20 9.07 24.93
C ALA A 174 -11.70 10.53 25.03
N TYR A 175 -10.45 10.75 25.42
CA TYR A 175 -9.79 12.05 25.45
C TYR A 175 -9.11 12.44 24.12
N ILE A 176 -8.96 11.51 23.16
CA ILE A 176 -8.23 11.72 21.90
C ILE A 176 -9.19 12.12 20.79
N VAL A 177 -10.24 11.34 20.56
CA VAL A 177 -11.20 11.57 19.47
C VAL A 177 -12.54 10.92 19.82
N THR A 178 -13.64 11.57 19.46
CA THR A 178 -14.96 10.93 19.46
C THR A 178 -15.12 10.20 18.13
N VAL A 179 -15.31 8.88 18.17
CA VAL A 179 -15.55 8.07 16.97
C VAL A 179 -17.06 7.96 16.74
N PRO A 180 -17.60 8.52 15.64
CA PRO A 180 -19.02 8.40 15.29
C PRO A 180 -19.48 6.95 15.09
N GLU A 181 -20.74 6.63 15.42
CA GLU A 181 -21.31 5.31 15.14
C GLU A 181 -21.37 5.01 13.62
N ASP A 182 -21.45 6.04 12.79
CA ASP A 182 -21.43 5.91 11.33
C ASP A 182 -20.12 5.27 10.84
N ASP A 183 -18.98 5.58 11.45
CA ASP A 183 -17.68 4.97 11.14
C ASP A 183 -17.67 3.46 11.45
N PHE A 184 -18.24 3.08 12.59
CA PHE A 184 -18.45 1.66 12.91
C PHE A 184 -19.39 0.98 11.93
N ALA A 185 -20.46 1.65 11.49
CA ALA A 185 -21.40 1.12 10.51
C ALA A 185 -20.74 0.90 9.14
N ILE A 186 -19.95 1.87 8.66
CA ILE A 186 -19.16 1.76 7.44
C ILE A 186 -18.19 0.57 7.56
N ALA A 187 -17.43 0.46 8.65
CA ALA A 187 -16.51 -0.66 8.85
C ALA A 187 -17.21 -2.03 8.81
N ARG A 188 -18.38 -2.15 9.45
CA ARG A 188 -19.21 -3.37 9.40
C ARG A 188 -19.70 -3.67 7.99
N LEU A 189 -20.08 -2.64 7.21
CA LEU A 189 -20.56 -2.80 5.84
C LEU A 189 -19.45 -3.37 4.94
N TYR A 190 -18.25 -2.79 5.00
CA TYR A 190 -17.10 -3.27 4.21
C TYR A 190 -16.64 -4.67 4.62
N ASN A 191 -16.64 -5.01 5.91
CA ASN A 191 -16.34 -6.36 6.38
C ASN A 191 -17.41 -7.38 5.95
N ALA A 192 -18.70 -7.01 6.04
CA ALA A 192 -19.81 -7.87 5.62
C ALA A 192 -19.77 -8.14 4.11
N ALA A 193 -19.43 -7.13 3.32
CA ALA A 193 -19.26 -7.27 1.89
C ALA A 193 -18.01 -8.09 1.52
N ALA A 194 -16.90 -7.94 2.24
CA ALA A 194 -15.70 -8.77 2.07
C ALA A 194 -15.93 -10.25 2.45
N SER A 195 -16.82 -10.53 3.41
CA SER A 195 -17.19 -11.90 3.80
C SER A 195 -18.34 -12.51 2.97
N GLY A 196 -18.93 -11.75 2.03
CA GLY A 196 -20.04 -12.21 1.19
C GLY A 196 -21.41 -12.28 1.88
N THR A 197 -21.56 -11.67 3.06
CA THR A 197 -22.80 -11.74 3.86
C THR A 197 -23.88 -10.77 3.38
N THR A 198 -24.58 -11.13 2.31
CA THR A 198 -25.61 -10.29 1.66
C THR A 198 -26.71 -9.80 2.60
N THR A 199 -27.11 -10.58 3.60
CA THR A 199 -28.14 -10.22 4.59
C THR A 199 -27.72 -9.05 5.47
N THR A 200 -26.49 -9.09 5.98
CA THR A 200 -25.90 -8.02 6.80
C THR A 200 -25.67 -6.77 5.97
N VAL A 201 -25.18 -6.91 4.73
CA VAL A 201 -25.03 -5.78 3.79
C VAL A 201 -26.37 -5.09 3.56
N LYS A 202 -27.45 -5.85 3.27
CA LYS A 202 -28.81 -5.29 3.10
C LYS A 202 -29.28 -4.52 4.33
N LYS A 203 -29.11 -5.10 5.53
CA LYS A 203 -29.52 -4.47 6.79
C LYS A 203 -28.79 -3.14 7.03
N LEU A 204 -27.49 -3.08 6.73
CA LEU A 204 -26.67 -1.87 6.90
C LEU A 204 -26.96 -0.80 5.83
N LEU A 205 -27.32 -1.20 4.61
CA LEU A 205 -27.76 -0.25 3.58
C LEU A 205 -29.12 0.39 3.93
N GLN A 206 -30.01 -0.37 4.58
CA GLN A 206 -31.29 0.18 5.09
C GLN A 206 -31.09 1.21 6.20
N THR A 207 -29.98 1.17 6.94
CA THR A 207 -29.62 2.17 7.97
C THR A 207 -28.94 3.42 7.40
N ARG A 208 -28.98 3.65 6.08
CA ARG A 208 -28.36 4.79 5.37
C ARG A 208 -26.83 4.89 5.52
N THR A 209 -26.16 3.77 5.80
CA THR A 209 -24.69 3.73 5.85
C THR A 209 -24.10 4.04 4.46
N PRO A 210 -23.16 5.00 4.33
CA PRO A 210 -22.56 5.37 3.05
C PRO A 210 -21.82 4.20 2.37
N PRO A 211 -22.26 3.76 1.17
CA PRO A 211 -21.68 2.59 0.51
C PRO A 211 -20.40 2.88 -0.28
N ASP A 212 -20.15 4.13 -0.66
CA ASP A 212 -19.08 4.55 -1.59
C ASP A 212 -17.93 5.27 -0.88
N THR A 213 -17.59 4.84 0.32
CA THR A 213 -16.51 5.45 1.10
C THR A 213 -15.15 4.99 0.56
N GLN A 214 -14.37 5.91 -0.01
CA GLN A 214 -13.03 5.61 -0.54
C GLN A 214 -12.02 5.43 0.59
N ASN A 215 -11.04 4.53 0.40
CA ASN A 215 -9.86 4.42 1.26
C ASN A 215 -8.57 4.77 0.49
N ILE A 216 -7.43 4.75 1.17
CA ILE A 216 -6.11 5.08 0.60
C ILE A 216 -5.62 4.12 -0.50
N TRP A 217 -6.26 2.96 -0.66
CA TRP A 217 -5.93 1.94 -1.66
C TRP A 217 -6.92 1.92 -2.84
N GLY A 218 -7.80 2.92 -2.94
CA GLY A 218 -8.82 3.02 -3.98
C GLY A 218 -10.17 2.40 -3.60
N SER A 219 -10.92 1.93 -4.60
CA SER A 219 -12.21 1.29 -4.39
C SER A 219 -12.02 -0.09 -3.77
N PRO A 220 -12.54 -0.37 -2.56
CA PRO A 220 -12.36 -1.67 -1.93
C PRO A 220 -12.96 -2.76 -2.82
N LEU A 221 -12.34 -3.94 -2.93
CA LEU A 221 -12.89 -5.07 -3.73
C LEU A 221 -14.34 -5.41 -3.34
N SER A 222 -14.68 -5.19 -2.08
CA SER A 222 -16.01 -5.34 -1.51
C SER A 222 -17.05 -4.35 -2.07
N LEU A 223 -16.64 -3.25 -2.71
CA LEU A 223 -17.53 -2.28 -3.34
C LEU A 223 -18.36 -2.90 -4.48
N SER A 224 -17.75 -3.83 -5.22
CA SER A 224 -18.44 -4.59 -6.28
C SER A 224 -19.65 -5.37 -5.72
N MET A 225 -19.47 -6.02 -4.58
CA MET A 225 -20.52 -6.77 -3.89
C MET A 225 -21.60 -5.84 -3.33
N ILE A 226 -21.21 -4.69 -2.76
CA ILE A 226 -22.15 -3.67 -2.29
C ILE A 226 -23.01 -3.18 -3.47
N HIS A 227 -22.41 -2.86 -4.61
CA HIS A 227 -23.12 -2.44 -5.81
C HIS A 227 -24.01 -3.54 -6.39
N GLN A 228 -23.60 -4.81 -6.33
CA GLN A 228 -24.44 -5.93 -6.73
C GLN A 228 -25.71 -6.01 -5.87
N VAL A 229 -25.58 -5.87 -4.55
CA VAL A 229 -26.73 -5.86 -3.63
C VAL A 229 -27.66 -4.68 -3.89
N ILE A 230 -27.10 -3.48 -4.15
CA ILE A 230 -27.87 -2.28 -4.50
C ILE A 230 -28.65 -2.49 -5.82
N ARG A 231 -28.00 -3.02 -6.87
CA ARG A 231 -28.66 -3.29 -8.16
C ARG A 231 -29.81 -4.27 -8.05
N LEU A 232 -29.71 -5.26 -7.16
CA LEU A 232 -30.74 -6.27 -6.93
C LEU A 232 -31.88 -5.78 -6.00
N GLN A 233 -31.86 -4.52 -5.54
CA GLN A 233 -32.91 -3.93 -4.70
C GLN A 233 -33.34 -2.53 -5.16
N PRO A 234 -34.34 -2.41 -6.05
CA PRO A 234 -34.84 -1.12 -6.55
C PRO A 234 -35.49 -0.21 -5.48
N GLY A 235 -35.69 -0.69 -4.24
CA GLY A 235 -36.23 0.08 -3.11
C GLY A 235 -35.19 0.73 -2.18
N CYS A 236 -33.90 0.38 -2.30
CA CYS A 236 -32.83 1.03 -1.54
C CYS A 236 -32.36 2.28 -2.29
N ARG A 237 -33.10 3.39 -2.18
CA ARG A 237 -32.60 4.69 -2.65
C ARG A 237 -31.42 5.10 -1.78
N ALA A 238 -30.21 4.79 -2.25
CA ALA A 238 -28.98 5.36 -1.73
C ALA A 238 -29.11 6.88 -1.74
N VAL A 239 -28.84 7.51 -0.60
CA VAL A 239 -28.79 8.97 -0.50
C VAL A 239 -27.59 9.43 -1.34
N SER A 240 -27.89 9.95 -2.53
CA SER A 240 -27.06 10.83 -3.36
C SER A 240 -25.54 10.58 -3.33
N CYS A 241 -25.05 9.80 -4.30
CA CYS A 241 -23.71 10.01 -4.87
C CYS A 241 -23.56 11.46 -5.31
N LYS A 242 -22.99 12.34 -4.48
CA LYS A 242 -22.35 13.56 -4.98
C LYS A 242 -20.88 13.24 -5.20
N THR A 243 -20.55 13.09 -6.47
CA THR A 243 -19.20 13.17 -7.03
C THR A 243 -18.45 14.36 -6.42
N HIS A 244 -17.52 14.12 -5.51
CA HIS A 244 -16.39 15.02 -5.34
C HIS A 244 -15.32 14.55 -6.32
N SER A 245 -15.38 15.14 -7.51
CA SER A 245 -14.22 15.29 -8.37
C SER A 245 -13.15 16.07 -7.60
N ALA A 246 -12.13 15.37 -7.11
CA ALA A 246 -10.88 15.99 -6.72
C ALA A 246 -9.76 15.16 -7.37
N SER A 247 -9.12 15.80 -8.33
CA SER A 247 -7.97 15.38 -9.10
C SER A 247 -6.89 14.70 -8.26
N PHE A 248 -6.57 13.45 -8.58
CA PHE A 248 -5.20 12.96 -8.46
C PHE A 248 -4.80 12.32 -9.78
N ARG A 249 -3.64 12.76 -10.26
CA ARG A 249 -3.05 12.40 -11.54
C ARG A 249 -2.77 10.90 -11.57
N ASN A 250 -3.10 10.30 -12.71
CA ASN A 250 -2.64 8.99 -13.11
C ASN A 250 -1.12 9.02 -13.24
N ASP A 251 -0.41 8.35 -12.34
CA ASP A 251 0.91 7.80 -12.61
C ASP A 251 0.84 6.29 -12.37
N GLU A 252 0.10 5.62 -13.25
CA GLU A 252 0.17 4.17 -13.44
C GLU A 252 0.51 3.92 -14.91
N ALA A 253 1.80 4.05 -15.22
CA ALA A 253 2.36 3.56 -16.47
C ALA A 253 2.31 2.04 -16.44
N ALA A 254 1.24 1.50 -17.02
CA ALA A 254 1.16 0.13 -17.50
C ALA A 254 2.33 -0.12 -18.47
N ASN A 255 3.40 -0.74 -17.99
CA ASN A 255 4.46 -1.26 -18.84
C ASN A 255 4.15 -2.74 -19.12
N THR A 256 3.32 -3.00 -20.13
CA THR A 256 3.23 -4.30 -20.78
C THR A 256 3.68 -4.17 -22.23
N ILE A 257 4.69 -4.96 -22.51
CA ILE A 257 5.35 -5.25 -23.78
C ILE A 257 4.33 -5.53 -24.89
N ALA A 258 4.40 -4.76 -25.98
CA ALA A 258 4.02 -5.22 -27.31
C ALA A 258 4.95 -4.60 -28.35
N SER A 259 5.86 -5.45 -28.80
CA SER A 259 6.63 -5.42 -30.04
C SER A 259 6.15 -4.48 -31.15
N SER A 260 7.07 -3.63 -31.58
CA SER A 260 7.41 -3.33 -32.98
C SER A 260 6.59 -4.03 -34.07
N THR A 261 5.79 -3.27 -34.82
CA THR A 261 5.88 -3.21 -36.29
C THR A 261 5.33 -1.87 -36.77
N SER A 262 6.24 -1.06 -37.29
CA SER A 262 5.98 0.09 -38.13
C SER A 262 5.27 -0.37 -39.41
N THR A 263 4.14 0.25 -39.79
CA THR A 263 4.02 0.86 -41.12
C THR A 263 2.84 1.81 -41.21
N SER A 264 3.18 3.05 -41.48
CA SER A 264 2.40 4.22 -41.84
C SER A 264 1.63 4.05 -43.15
N TRP A 265 0.35 4.42 -43.21
CA TRP A 265 -0.26 4.88 -44.47
C TRP A 265 -1.23 6.05 -44.20
N THR A 266 -0.75 7.25 -44.53
CA THR A 266 -1.52 8.48 -44.71
C THR A 266 -2.24 8.45 -46.06
N SER A 267 -3.50 8.90 -46.08
CA SER A 267 -4.30 9.12 -47.29
C SER A 267 -3.86 10.37 -48.08
N ASN A 268 -4.24 10.35 -49.38
CA ASN A 268 -4.33 11.46 -50.36
C ASN A 268 -3.04 11.78 -51.14
N ALA A 269 -3.02 12.00 -52.46
CA ALA A 269 -4.02 11.99 -53.53
C ALA A 269 -3.30 12.18 -54.91
N ILE A 270 -4.09 12.12 -56.01
CA ILE A 270 -3.81 12.65 -57.38
C ILE A 270 -2.83 11.79 -58.21
N SER A 271 -3.13 11.20 -59.38
CA SER A 271 -3.67 11.82 -60.60
C SER A 271 -4.15 10.77 -61.61
N SER A 272 -5.23 11.10 -62.32
CA SER A 272 -5.75 10.52 -63.56
C SER A 272 -4.71 10.46 -64.70
N LEU A 273 -4.72 9.39 -65.52
CA LEU A 273 -5.00 9.49 -66.97
C LEU A 273 -4.93 8.13 -67.72
N ALA A 274 -5.97 7.95 -68.54
CA ALA A 274 -6.03 7.27 -69.84
C ALA A 274 -6.02 5.73 -69.92
N SER A 275 -7.22 5.19 -70.15
CA SER A 275 -7.52 4.48 -71.40
C SER A 275 -9.02 4.50 -71.69
N SER A 276 -9.36 5.16 -72.81
CA SER A 276 -10.63 5.20 -73.57
C SER A 276 -11.83 5.93 -72.97
#